data_AF-A0A2G3E2W0-F1
#
_entry.id   AF-A0A2G3E2W0-F1
#
_cell.length_a   1.000
_cell.length_b   1.000
_cell.length_c   1.000
_cell.angle_alpha   90.00
_cell.angle_beta   90.00
_cell.angle_gamma   90.00
#
_symmetry.space_group_name_H-M   'P 1'
#
loop_
_entity.id
_entity.type
_entity.pdbx_description
1 polymer ?
#
loop_
_entity_poly.entity_id
_entity_poly.type
_entity_poly.pdbx_seq_one_letter_code
_entity_poly.pdbx_strand_id
1 'polypeptide(L)'
;MVDMKKKIGHKILVIMMVCSIALCEKDSVFQLLGKALSGNASLSGDASLSGDATLSGDATLSGDATLFKDDYDSSTKKNRNSKETAASMYDIILEDMDEVTKSLKKEYRKYVSVSVSNSKVFDYNLGCNNYSQSELNRRYKAINMSTVKGTCSWVAATSLSEYYNRKGYAKIKNWNRDGIFCDFVLWAKGLNVYEPEGGTERDKVWYVYQKFYESKNLKMLCSYETKNTYRTTYDFNRAVRPVTASLRAPNGSGHAVIIVNAYKVTVKYKKTSSGKSYSKDYIYYVICDGWHNAKTGDKLRVSYVRSDYLVGVNTAYEG
;
A
#
# COMPACT_ATOMS: atom_id res chain seq x y z
N MET A 1 13.29 60.59 5.73
CA MET A 1 14.12 59.73 6.62
C MET A 1 13.41 58.51 7.21
N VAL A 2 12.10 58.28 6.96
CA VAL A 2 11.39 57.09 7.48
C VAL A 2 11.43 55.89 6.51
N ASP A 3 11.67 56.13 5.22
CA ASP A 3 11.59 55.07 4.19
C ASP A 3 12.89 54.25 3.99
N MET A 4 14.05 54.78 4.39
CA MET A 4 15.31 54.03 4.30
C MET A 4 15.50 53.01 5.43
N LYS A 5 14.92 53.24 6.62
CA LYS A 5 15.01 52.29 7.75
C LYS A 5 14.15 51.03 7.53
N LYS A 6 13.03 51.13 6.80
CA LYS A 6 12.18 49.96 6.46
C LYS A 6 12.82 49.04 5.42
N LYS A 7 13.52 49.60 4.43
CA LYS A 7 14.23 48.82 3.38
C LYS A 7 15.45 48.07 3.90
N ILE A 8 16.16 48.61 4.89
CA ILE A 8 17.32 47.94 5.51
C ILE A 8 16.86 46.83 6.48
N GLY A 9 15.80 47.04 7.25
CA GLY A 9 15.24 46.01 8.14
C GLY A 9 14.70 44.77 7.41
N HIS A 10 14.10 44.95 6.23
CA HIS A 10 13.62 43.81 5.42
C HIS A 10 14.74 43.03 4.73
N LYS A 11 15.80 43.69 4.27
CA LYS A 11 16.93 42.99 3.64
C LYS A 11 17.80 42.22 4.64
N ILE A 12 17.96 42.73 5.87
CA ILE A 12 18.68 42.02 6.94
C ILE A 12 17.90 40.79 7.42
N LEU A 13 16.56 40.87 7.49
CA LEU A 13 15.73 39.73 7.89
C LEU A 13 15.75 38.59 6.86
N VAL A 14 15.77 38.92 5.55
CA VAL A 14 15.84 37.91 4.48
C VAL A 14 17.21 37.24 4.41
N ILE A 15 18.31 37.99 4.62
CA ILE A 15 19.67 37.41 4.59
C ILE A 15 19.93 36.53 5.83
N MET A 16 19.41 36.90 7.01
CA MET A 16 19.51 36.05 8.22
C MET A 16 18.66 34.78 8.13
N MET A 17 17.52 34.80 7.42
CA MET A 17 16.65 33.63 7.26
C MET A 17 17.22 32.62 6.24
N VAL A 18 17.95 33.10 5.22
CA VAL A 18 18.66 32.24 4.26
C VAL A 18 19.91 31.59 4.90
N CYS A 19 20.63 32.30 5.78
CA CYS A 19 21.76 31.71 6.51
C CYS A 19 21.34 30.60 7.50
N SER A 20 20.11 30.64 8.02
CA SER A 20 19.63 29.63 8.98
C SER A 20 19.27 28.29 8.34
N ILE A 21 19.08 28.24 7.01
CA ILE A 21 18.84 27.00 6.27
C ILE A 21 20.15 26.38 5.76
N ALA A 22 21.21 27.18 5.61
CA ALA A 22 22.52 26.71 5.12
C ALA A 22 23.52 26.33 6.23
N LEU A 23 23.24 26.63 7.51
CA LEU A 23 24.11 26.27 8.63
C LEU A 23 23.28 25.78 9.83
N CYS A 24 22.87 24.51 9.81
CA CYS A 24 22.50 23.81 11.03
C CYS A 24 23.05 22.38 10.97
N GLU A 25 24.33 22.24 11.34
CA GLU A 25 24.81 21.02 11.96
C GLU A 25 24.09 20.84 13.29
N LYS A 26 23.44 19.68 13.45
CA LYS A 26 22.89 19.08 14.68
C LYS A 26 21.95 19.94 15.54
N ASP A 27 20.73 19.41 15.70
CA ASP A 27 19.74 19.73 16.73
C ASP A 27 19.21 21.17 16.79
N SER A 28 18.06 21.44 16.13
CA SER A 28 16.95 22.26 16.67
C SER A 28 15.75 22.34 15.71
N VAL A 29 14.56 22.05 16.23
CA VAL A 29 13.25 22.17 15.57
C VAL A 29 12.78 23.62 15.62
N PHE A 30 12.26 24.19 14.51
CA PHE A 30 11.39 25.36 14.60
C PHE A 30 10.15 25.23 13.69
N GLN A 31 8.99 25.15 14.33
CA GLN A 31 7.68 25.28 13.68
C GLN A 31 7.45 26.74 13.30
N LEU A 32 7.11 27.02 12.04
CA LEU A 32 6.49 28.30 11.67
C LEU A 32 5.13 28.04 11.02
N LEU A 33 4.10 28.21 11.84
CA LEU A 33 2.69 28.09 11.51
C LEU A 33 2.24 29.26 10.61
N GLY A 34 1.67 28.92 9.45
CA GLY A 34 0.49 29.56 8.86
C GLY A 34 0.48 31.08 8.70
N LYS A 35 1.34 31.65 7.86
CA LYS A 35 1.08 32.97 7.24
C LYS A 35 1.38 32.95 5.75
N ALA A 36 0.38 33.32 4.94
CA ALA A 36 0.50 33.50 3.50
C ALA A 36 1.45 34.68 3.18
N LEU A 37 2.40 34.45 2.28
CA LEU A 37 3.28 35.50 1.73
C LEU A 37 2.76 35.91 0.35
N SER A 38 2.47 37.20 0.15
CA SER A 38 2.17 37.77 -1.16
C SER A 38 3.26 38.76 -1.54
N GLY A 39 3.99 38.48 -2.62
CA GLY A 39 4.99 39.39 -3.18
C GLY A 39 5.70 38.75 -4.37
N ASN A 40 5.99 39.56 -5.39
CA ASN A 40 6.71 39.09 -6.58
C ASN A 40 8.21 38.96 -6.25
N ALA A 41 8.75 37.76 -6.37
CA ALA A 41 10.18 37.48 -6.20
C ALA A 41 10.68 36.68 -7.41
N SER A 42 11.80 37.12 -8.00
CA SER A 42 12.54 36.32 -8.98
C SER A 42 13.61 35.51 -8.25
N LEU A 43 13.53 34.19 -8.35
CA LEU A 43 14.53 33.25 -7.82
C LEU A 43 15.31 32.64 -8.98
N SER A 44 16.64 32.64 -8.93
CA SER A 44 17.50 31.95 -9.88
C SER A 44 18.40 30.97 -9.14
N GLY A 45 18.23 29.66 -9.39
CA GLY A 45 18.96 28.55 -8.77
C GLY A 45 18.04 27.36 -8.43
N ASP A 46 18.62 26.16 -8.33
CA ASP A 46 17.87 24.92 -8.03
C ASP A 46 17.34 24.92 -6.59
N ALA A 47 16.02 24.98 -6.43
CA ALA A 47 15.35 24.97 -5.13
C ALA A 47 14.27 23.87 -5.07
N SER A 48 14.25 23.10 -3.98
CA SER A 48 13.18 22.14 -3.69
C SER A 48 12.26 22.68 -2.60
N LEU A 49 10.97 22.82 -2.91
CA LEU A 49 9.93 23.19 -1.95
C LEU A 49 9.05 21.96 -1.66
N SER A 50 8.69 21.72 -0.40
CA SER A 50 7.70 20.69 -0.03
C SER A 50 6.72 21.24 1.01
N GLY A 51 5.42 21.12 0.74
CA GLY A 51 4.31 21.65 1.53
C GLY A 51 3.19 22.23 0.65
N ASP A 52 1.96 22.32 1.16
CA ASP A 52 0.81 22.88 0.44
C ASP A 52 0.90 24.42 0.41
N ALA A 53 1.51 24.96 -0.64
CA ALA A 53 1.54 26.40 -0.90
C ALA A 53 0.67 26.75 -2.12
N THR A 54 -0.32 27.62 -1.94
CA THR A 54 -1.09 28.18 -3.07
C THR A 54 -0.39 29.45 -3.55
N LEU A 55 0.17 29.42 -4.76
CA LEU A 55 0.67 30.62 -5.44
C LEU A 55 -0.40 31.15 -6.40
N SER A 56 -0.81 32.39 -6.24
CA SER A 56 -1.64 33.12 -7.20
C SER A 56 -0.88 34.33 -7.72
N GLY A 57 -0.52 34.30 -9.00
CA GLY A 57 0.20 35.37 -9.70
C GLY A 57 1.03 34.81 -10.86
N ASP A 58 1.21 35.61 -11.91
CA ASP A 58 1.96 35.21 -13.11
C ASP A 58 3.46 35.09 -12.80
N ALA A 59 3.93 33.86 -12.56
CA ALA A 59 5.33 33.54 -12.36
C ALA A 59 5.87 32.75 -13.55
N THR A 60 6.83 33.31 -14.28
CA THR A 60 7.59 32.60 -15.31
C THR A 60 8.77 31.91 -14.64
N LEU A 61 8.78 30.57 -14.64
CA LEU A 61 9.90 29.76 -14.18
C LEU A 61 10.72 29.28 -15.39
N SER A 62 12.02 29.60 -15.40
CA SER A 62 12.99 29.05 -16.35
C SER A 62 14.05 28.27 -15.58
N GLY A 63 13.94 26.94 -15.59
CA GLY A 63 14.80 25.99 -14.90
C GLY A 63 14.05 24.66 -14.71
N ASP A 64 14.75 23.52 -14.77
CA ASP A 64 14.14 22.17 -14.78
C ASP A 64 13.44 21.84 -13.45
N ALA A 65 12.23 22.36 -13.27
CA ALA A 65 11.39 22.08 -12.13
C ALA A 65 10.77 20.68 -12.27
N THR A 66 11.29 19.71 -11.51
CA THR A 66 10.63 18.40 -11.39
C THR A 66 9.47 18.50 -10.41
N LEU A 67 8.25 18.63 -10.94
CA LEU A 67 7.02 18.55 -10.15
C LEU A 67 6.83 17.08 -9.70
N PHE A 68 7.02 16.78 -8.42
CA PHE A 68 6.58 15.51 -7.85
C PHE A 68 5.06 15.52 -7.76
N LYS A 69 4.41 15.12 -8.86
CA LYS A 69 3.07 14.56 -8.78
C LYS A 69 3.21 13.32 -7.92
N ASP A 70 2.38 13.20 -6.89
CA ASP A 70 2.16 11.91 -6.27
C ASP A 70 1.99 10.86 -7.38
N ASP A 71 2.61 9.70 -7.26
CA ASP A 71 2.14 8.48 -7.95
C ASP A 71 0.76 8.04 -7.39
N TYR A 72 -0.11 9.00 -7.07
CA TYR A 72 -1.51 8.87 -7.36
C TYR A 72 -1.64 8.99 -8.89
N ASP A 73 -1.33 7.90 -9.59
CA ASP A 73 -1.71 7.75 -10.98
C ASP A 73 -3.24 7.64 -11.09
N SER A 74 -3.91 8.78 -10.89
CA SER A 74 -5.24 9.08 -11.38
C SER A 74 -5.26 9.35 -12.89
N SER A 75 -4.13 9.14 -13.58
CA SER A 75 -3.96 9.30 -15.02
C SER A 75 -3.94 8.00 -15.82
N THR A 76 -4.30 6.86 -15.24
CA THR A 76 -5.19 5.94 -15.96
C THR A 76 -6.62 6.45 -15.86
N LYS A 77 -6.85 7.60 -16.50
CA LYS A 77 -8.20 7.90 -17.03
C LYS A 77 -8.68 6.61 -17.68
N LYS A 78 -9.91 6.16 -17.35
CA LYS A 78 -10.66 5.11 -18.04
C LYS A 78 -10.62 5.36 -19.55
N ASN A 79 -9.55 4.96 -20.22
CA ASN A 79 -9.40 5.15 -21.65
C ASN A 79 -10.08 3.94 -22.28
N ARG A 80 -11.42 4.02 -22.32
CA ARG A 80 -12.34 2.97 -22.78
C ARG A 80 -12.32 2.78 -24.29
N ASN A 81 -11.19 2.94 -24.96
CA ASN A 81 -11.09 2.76 -26.41
C ASN A 81 -9.76 2.10 -26.79
N SER A 82 -9.73 0.77 -26.80
CA SER A 82 -9.03 -0.11 -27.76
C SER A 82 -8.88 -1.52 -27.14
N LYS A 83 -9.12 -2.57 -27.95
CA LYS A 83 -8.90 -4.03 -27.72
C LYS A 83 -8.80 -4.48 -26.26
N GLU A 84 -9.77 -5.28 -25.77
CA GLU A 84 -9.78 -5.89 -24.41
C GLU A 84 -8.38 -6.34 -23.97
N THR A 85 -7.69 -5.47 -23.24
CA THR A 85 -6.44 -5.79 -22.57
C THR A 85 -6.79 -6.67 -21.38
N ALA A 86 -5.97 -7.70 -21.14
CA ALA A 86 -6.19 -8.59 -20.00
C ALA A 86 -6.23 -7.77 -18.69
N ALA A 87 -7.12 -8.14 -17.77
CA ALA A 87 -7.28 -7.43 -16.51
C ALA A 87 -5.96 -7.38 -15.70
N SER A 88 -5.69 -6.22 -15.11
CA SER A 88 -4.55 -5.96 -14.22
C SER A 88 -4.90 -6.21 -12.75
N MET A 89 -3.92 -6.12 -11.86
CA MET A 89 -4.17 -6.14 -10.41
C MET A 89 -5.17 -5.05 -9.96
N TYR A 90 -5.08 -3.85 -10.53
CA TYR A 90 -6.00 -2.74 -10.22
C TYR A 90 -7.45 -3.05 -10.64
N ASP A 91 -7.64 -3.88 -11.66
CA ASP A 91 -8.98 -4.26 -12.13
C ASP A 91 -9.63 -5.36 -11.28
N ILE A 92 -8.83 -6.18 -10.58
CA ILE A 92 -9.30 -7.37 -9.87
C ILE A 92 -9.38 -7.18 -8.34
N ILE A 93 -8.65 -6.21 -7.79
CA ILE A 93 -8.75 -5.81 -6.39
C ILE A 93 -9.86 -4.76 -6.30
N LEU A 94 -10.90 -5.08 -5.55
CA LEU A 94 -12.14 -4.33 -5.47
C LEU A 94 -12.23 -3.67 -4.10
N GLU A 95 -12.58 -2.38 -4.05
CA GLU A 95 -12.53 -1.60 -2.81
C GLU A 95 -13.60 -2.05 -1.81
N ASP A 96 -14.76 -2.51 -2.29
CA ASP A 96 -15.87 -2.91 -1.43
C ASP A 96 -16.74 -4.04 -2.03
N MET A 97 -17.72 -4.49 -1.22
CA MET A 97 -18.66 -5.54 -1.62
C MET A 97 -19.67 -5.11 -2.69
N ASP A 98 -19.89 -3.82 -2.87
CA ASP A 98 -20.72 -3.31 -3.96
C ASP A 98 -19.97 -3.43 -5.29
N GLU A 99 -18.67 -3.16 -5.31
CA GLU A 99 -17.80 -3.42 -6.46
C GLU A 99 -17.71 -4.90 -6.80
N VAL A 100 -17.58 -5.78 -5.79
CA VAL A 100 -17.68 -7.24 -5.97
C VAL A 100 -19.00 -7.61 -6.65
N THR A 101 -20.11 -7.08 -6.15
CA THR A 101 -21.45 -7.33 -6.69
C THR A 101 -21.60 -6.82 -8.12
N LYS A 102 -21.11 -5.60 -8.42
CA LYS A 102 -21.13 -5.00 -9.75
C LYS A 102 -20.28 -5.80 -10.74
N SER A 103 -19.09 -6.23 -10.33
CA SER A 103 -18.17 -7.03 -11.14
C SER A 103 -18.80 -8.37 -11.53
N LEU A 104 -19.37 -9.09 -10.56
CA LEU A 104 -20.07 -10.36 -10.82
C LEU A 104 -21.32 -10.15 -11.68
N LYS A 105 -22.16 -9.14 -11.42
CA LYS A 105 -23.32 -8.85 -12.28
C LYS A 105 -22.89 -8.55 -13.73
N LYS A 106 -21.75 -7.87 -13.93
CA LYS A 106 -21.20 -7.62 -15.27
C LYS A 106 -20.74 -8.91 -15.97
N GLU A 107 -20.10 -9.84 -15.26
CA GLU A 107 -19.72 -11.17 -15.77
C GLU A 107 -20.95 -11.99 -16.20
N TYR A 108 -22.07 -11.82 -15.48
CA TYR A 108 -23.33 -12.54 -15.70
C TYR A 108 -24.39 -11.76 -16.49
N ARG A 109 -24.04 -10.62 -17.11
CA ARG A 109 -25.00 -9.71 -17.79
C ARG A 109 -25.82 -10.32 -18.93
N LYS A 110 -25.38 -11.47 -19.47
CA LYS A 110 -26.07 -12.19 -20.56
C LYS A 110 -27.27 -13.04 -20.09
N TYR A 111 -27.45 -13.17 -18.78
CA TYR A 111 -28.52 -13.97 -18.17
C TYR A 111 -29.72 -13.10 -17.83
N VAL A 112 -30.93 -13.67 -17.87
CA VAL A 112 -32.20 -12.94 -17.77
C VAL A 112 -32.45 -12.42 -16.35
N SER A 113 -31.93 -13.12 -15.34
CA SER A 113 -31.99 -12.68 -13.95
C SER A 113 -30.68 -13.04 -13.26
N VAL A 114 -30.13 -12.12 -12.48
CA VAL A 114 -28.91 -12.33 -11.69
C VAL A 114 -29.08 -11.72 -10.30
N SER A 115 -28.88 -12.52 -9.27
CA SER A 115 -28.76 -12.04 -7.89
C SER A 115 -27.43 -12.49 -7.28
N VAL A 116 -26.90 -11.65 -6.41
CA VAL A 116 -25.64 -11.86 -5.72
C VAL A 116 -25.92 -11.72 -4.24
N SER A 117 -25.44 -12.68 -3.46
CA SER A 117 -25.52 -12.69 -2.00
C SER A 117 -24.18 -13.09 -1.44
N ASN A 118 -23.87 -12.70 -0.22
CA ASN A 118 -22.62 -13.07 0.43
C ASN A 118 -22.84 -13.51 1.86
N SER A 119 -21.92 -14.32 2.36
CA SER A 119 -21.86 -14.77 3.74
C SER A 119 -20.41 -14.83 4.18
N LYS A 120 -20.14 -14.37 5.40
CA LYS A 120 -18.80 -14.40 6.00
C LYS A 120 -18.37 -15.86 6.19
N VAL A 121 -17.13 -16.19 5.83
CA VAL A 121 -16.59 -17.56 5.98
C VAL A 121 -15.88 -17.74 7.31
N PHE A 122 -15.16 -16.72 7.77
CA PHE A 122 -14.41 -16.77 9.03
C PHE A 122 -14.87 -15.67 9.97
N ASP A 123 -14.93 -15.97 11.26
CA ASP A 123 -15.37 -14.97 12.21
C ASP A 123 -14.21 -14.05 12.62
N TYR A 124 -13.86 -13.06 11.78
CA TYR A 124 -12.76 -12.17 12.15
C TYR A 124 -12.66 -10.79 11.42
N ASN A 125 -12.44 -9.67 12.14
CA ASN A 125 -11.88 -8.42 11.59
C ASN A 125 -10.89 -7.78 12.60
N LEU A 126 -9.57 -7.76 12.30
CA LEU A 126 -8.49 -7.57 13.31
C LEU A 126 -7.90 -6.20 13.47
N GLY A 127 -8.25 -5.27 12.60
CA GLY A 127 -7.53 -4.01 12.53
C GLY A 127 -6.03 -4.23 12.32
N CYS A 128 -5.64 -5.14 11.41
CA CYS A 128 -4.31 -5.02 10.79
C CYS A 128 -4.24 -3.66 10.11
N ASN A 129 -3.12 -2.96 10.21
CA ASN A 129 -3.00 -1.72 9.48
C ASN A 129 -2.81 -2.03 7.99
N ASN A 130 -3.54 -1.31 7.16
CA ASN A 130 -3.30 -1.29 5.71
C ASN A 130 -2.29 -0.18 5.43
N TYR A 131 -1.00 -0.50 5.57
CA TYR A 131 0.04 0.49 5.35
C TYR A 131 0.22 0.80 3.88
N SER A 132 0.29 2.08 3.53
CA SER A 132 0.53 2.51 2.16
C SER A 132 1.97 2.22 1.73
N GLN A 133 2.13 1.50 0.62
CA GLN A 133 3.42 1.21 0.01
C GLN A 133 4.16 2.50 -0.35
N SER A 134 3.47 3.50 -0.89
CA SER A 134 4.10 4.77 -1.27
C SER A 134 4.58 5.53 -0.04
N GLU A 135 3.80 5.52 1.05
CA GLU A 135 4.23 6.13 2.32
C GLU A 135 5.46 5.43 2.90
N LEU A 136 5.45 4.10 2.98
CA LEU A 136 6.57 3.34 3.51
C LEU A 136 7.84 3.48 2.66
N ASN A 137 7.72 3.50 1.32
CA ASN A 137 8.86 3.76 0.43
C ASN A 137 9.42 5.17 0.63
N ARG A 138 8.56 6.17 0.84
CA ARG A 138 8.98 7.55 1.15
C ARG A 138 9.73 7.61 2.47
N ARG A 139 9.24 6.94 3.51
CA ARG A 139 9.91 6.84 4.83
C ARG A 139 11.24 6.11 4.73
N TYR A 140 11.30 5.01 3.98
CA TYR A 140 12.55 4.30 3.70
C TYR A 140 13.59 5.21 3.05
N LYS A 141 13.20 6.00 2.04
CA LYS A 141 14.10 6.98 1.39
C LYS A 141 14.64 8.00 2.38
N ALA A 142 13.79 8.51 3.26
CA ALA A 142 14.20 9.48 4.28
C ALA A 142 15.21 8.88 5.28
N ILE A 143 15.05 7.62 5.65
CA ILE A 143 15.90 6.94 6.65
C ILE A 143 17.22 6.43 6.03
N ASN A 144 17.16 5.83 4.84
CA ASN A 144 18.28 5.11 4.23
C ASN A 144 18.92 5.85 3.05
N MET A 145 18.44 7.05 2.73
CA MET A 145 18.91 7.87 1.60
C MET A 145 18.90 7.13 0.25
N SER A 146 17.99 6.16 0.08
CA SER A 146 17.92 5.26 -1.08
C SER A 146 16.48 4.99 -1.48
N THR A 147 16.20 4.93 -2.79
CA THR A 147 14.87 4.62 -3.34
C THR A 147 14.65 3.11 -3.44
N VAL A 148 13.38 2.71 -3.31
CA VAL A 148 12.94 1.32 -3.43
C VAL A 148 11.60 1.24 -4.15
N LYS A 149 11.38 0.16 -4.90
CA LYS A 149 10.15 -0.15 -5.66
C LYS A 149 9.83 -1.63 -5.51
N GLY A 150 8.66 -2.09 -5.95
CA GLY A 150 8.32 -3.53 -5.88
C GLY A 150 8.31 -4.10 -4.45
N THR A 151 7.99 -3.26 -3.46
CA THR A 151 8.11 -3.54 -2.03
C THR A 151 6.84 -4.11 -1.39
N CYS A 152 5.82 -4.48 -2.18
CA CYS A 152 4.52 -4.95 -1.67
C CYS A 152 4.65 -6.11 -0.69
N SER A 153 5.58 -7.04 -0.92
CA SER A 153 5.87 -8.15 0.01
C SER A 153 6.31 -7.66 1.38
N TRP A 154 7.11 -6.59 1.43
CA TRP A 154 7.65 -6.01 2.66
C TRP A 154 6.64 -5.12 3.37
N VAL A 155 5.72 -4.50 2.63
CA VAL A 155 4.55 -3.82 3.18
C VAL A 155 3.62 -4.82 3.87
N ALA A 156 3.32 -5.93 3.20
CA ALA A 156 2.55 -7.03 3.78
C ALA A 156 3.26 -7.63 5.00
N ALA A 157 4.58 -7.81 4.94
CA ALA A 157 5.39 -8.31 6.05
C ALA A 157 5.39 -7.40 7.28
N THR A 158 5.51 -6.09 7.06
CA THR A 158 5.46 -5.09 8.13
C THR A 158 4.10 -5.10 8.81
N SER A 159 3.04 -5.14 8.02
CA SER A 159 1.66 -5.15 8.50
C SER A 159 1.30 -6.45 9.26
N LEU A 160 1.82 -7.61 8.81
CA LEU A 160 1.67 -8.89 9.51
C LEU A 160 2.45 -8.90 10.83
N SER A 161 3.68 -8.38 10.82
CA SER A 161 4.53 -8.33 12.01
C SER A 161 3.95 -7.40 13.08
N GLU A 162 3.31 -6.30 12.67
CA GLU A 162 2.60 -5.43 13.60
C GLU A 162 1.47 -6.19 14.27
N TYR A 163 0.70 -6.92 13.46
CA TYR A 163 -0.40 -7.73 13.95
C TYR A 163 0.07 -8.72 15.01
N TYR A 164 1.14 -9.47 14.73
CA TYR A 164 1.72 -10.42 15.69
C TYR A 164 2.28 -9.76 16.94
N ASN A 165 2.87 -8.57 16.81
CA ASN A 165 3.35 -7.81 17.95
C ASN A 165 2.19 -7.35 18.84
N ARG A 166 1.13 -6.76 18.28
CA ARG A 166 -0.05 -6.30 19.04
C ARG A 166 -0.82 -7.46 19.69
N LYS A 167 -0.82 -8.64 19.08
CA LYS A 167 -1.48 -9.84 19.62
C LYS A 167 -0.61 -10.67 20.55
N GLY A 168 0.66 -10.29 20.71
CA GLY A 168 1.59 -11.00 21.58
C GLY A 168 2.11 -12.31 21.01
N TYR A 169 1.85 -12.62 19.73
CA TYR A 169 2.42 -13.78 19.03
C TYR A 169 3.90 -13.59 18.67
N ALA A 170 4.38 -12.35 18.60
CA ALA A 170 5.78 -12.03 18.36
C ALA A 170 6.14 -10.71 19.04
N LYS A 171 6.71 -10.76 20.25
CA LYS A 171 6.99 -9.56 21.06
C LYS A 171 8.28 -8.87 20.60
N ILE A 172 8.17 -8.03 19.58
CA ILE A 172 9.29 -7.24 19.06
C ILE A 172 9.47 -6.00 19.96
N LYS A 173 10.62 -5.92 20.64
CA LYS A 173 10.99 -4.76 21.46
C LYS A 173 11.15 -3.52 20.58
N ASN A 174 10.76 -2.35 21.11
CA ASN A 174 10.86 -1.05 20.42
C ASN A 174 10.21 -1.05 19.03
N TRP A 175 9.02 -1.65 18.93
CA TRP A 175 8.26 -1.69 17.67
C TRP A 175 8.13 -0.30 17.03
N ASN A 176 8.59 -0.19 15.79
CA ASN A 176 8.43 0.99 14.95
C ASN A 176 8.16 0.54 13.51
N ARG A 177 6.98 0.86 12.98
CA ARG A 177 6.57 0.51 11.61
C ARG A 177 7.64 0.81 10.57
N ASP A 178 8.19 2.03 10.57
CA ASP A 178 9.11 2.48 9.52
C ASP A 178 10.45 1.73 9.63
N GLY A 179 10.93 1.50 10.86
CA GLY A 179 12.13 0.72 11.13
C GLY A 179 11.98 -0.75 10.74
N ILE A 180 10.84 -1.38 11.09
CA ILE A 180 10.55 -2.77 10.70
C ILE A 180 10.44 -2.92 9.18
N PHE A 181 9.81 -1.97 8.50
CA PHE A 181 9.80 -1.95 7.04
C PHE A 181 11.22 -1.87 6.46
N CYS A 182 12.07 -1.00 7.01
CA CYS A 182 13.48 -0.92 6.60
C CYS A 182 14.21 -2.23 6.84
N ASP A 183 14.06 -2.85 8.01
CA ASP A 183 14.66 -4.15 8.33
C ASP A 183 14.29 -5.22 7.31
N PHE A 184 13.00 -5.34 6.95
CA PHE A 184 12.56 -6.32 5.94
C PHE A 184 13.21 -6.07 4.58
N VAL A 185 13.25 -4.83 4.12
CA VAL A 185 13.88 -4.47 2.85
C VAL A 185 15.39 -4.77 2.88
N LEU A 186 16.08 -4.42 3.96
CA LEU A 186 17.52 -4.65 4.09
C LEU A 186 17.87 -6.14 4.19
N TRP A 187 17.10 -6.92 4.95
CA TRP A 187 17.23 -8.38 4.98
C TRP A 187 17.00 -8.99 3.60
N ALA A 188 15.97 -8.56 2.89
CA ALA A 188 15.67 -9.07 1.56
C ALA A 188 16.79 -8.77 0.55
N LYS A 189 17.40 -7.59 0.61
CA LYS A 189 18.59 -7.25 -0.19
C LYS A 189 19.78 -8.14 0.19
N GLY A 190 20.09 -8.24 1.48
CA GLY A 190 21.23 -9.03 1.98
C GLY A 190 21.12 -10.53 1.68
N LEU A 191 19.90 -11.06 1.55
CA LEU A 191 19.61 -12.45 1.20
C LEU A 191 19.39 -12.67 -0.30
N ASN A 192 19.55 -11.64 -1.14
CA ASN A 192 19.29 -11.69 -2.59
C ASN A 192 17.89 -12.22 -2.94
N VAL A 193 16.87 -11.78 -2.19
CA VAL A 193 15.44 -12.11 -2.40
C VAL A 193 14.68 -10.95 -3.04
N TYR A 194 15.27 -9.75 -3.02
CA TYR A 194 14.67 -8.52 -3.52
C TYR A 194 15.68 -7.72 -4.33
N GLU A 195 15.27 -7.38 -5.55
CA GLU A 195 15.98 -6.45 -6.42
C GLU A 195 15.08 -5.24 -6.71
N PRO A 196 15.55 -3.99 -6.55
CA PRO A 196 14.71 -2.80 -6.69
C PRO A 196 13.94 -2.67 -8.01
N GLU A 197 14.53 -3.13 -9.12
CA GLU A 197 13.89 -3.10 -10.45
C GLU A 197 13.26 -4.44 -10.85
N GLY A 198 13.62 -5.55 -10.17
CA GLY A 198 13.15 -6.91 -10.46
C GLY A 198 11.99 -7.39 -9.57
N GLY A 199 11.73 -6.70 -8.46
CA GLY A 199 10.72 -7.08 -7.47
C GLY A 199 11.23 -8.13 -6.48
N THR A 200 10.29 -8.90 -5.92
CA THR A 200 10.57 -9.87 -4.84
C THR A 200 10.34 -11.31 -5.31
N GLU A 201 11.28 -12.21 -5.02
CA GLU A 201 11.13 -13.66 -5.22
C GLU A 201 10.12 -14.25 -4.21
N ARG A 202 8.91 -14.57 -4.70
CA ARG A 202 7.74 -14.92 -3.88
C ARG A 202 7.93 -16.15 -3.00
N ASP A 203 8.67 -17.14 -3.49
CA ASP A 203 8.96 -18.43 -2.85
C ASP A 203 10.09 -18.36 -1.81
N LYS A 204 10.77 -17.20 -1.70
CA LYS A 204 11.80 -16.93 -0.69
C LYS A 204 11.37 -15.93 0.38
N VAL A 205 10.15 -15.36 0.29
CA VAL A 205 9.64 -14.39 1.26
C VAL A 205 9.57 -14.98 2.67
N TRP A 206 9.11 -16.23 2.81
CA TRP A 206 9.10 -16.95 4.10
C TRP A 206 10.47 -17.00 4.79
N TYR A 207 11.55 -17.11 4.01
CA TYR A 207 12.91 -17.18 4.54
C TYR A 207 13.34 -15.82 5.11
N VAL A 208 12.96 -14.72 4.46
CA VAL A 208 13.19 -13.37 5.00
C VAL A 208 12.43 -13.16 6.30
N TYR A 209 11.17 -13.63 6.41
CA TYR A 209 10.44 -13.60 7.69
C TYR A 209 11.20 -14.32 8.79
N GLN A 210 11.65 -15.55 8.51
CA GLN A 210 12.36 -16.34 9.49
C GLN A 210 13.62 -15.62 9.98
N LYS A 211 14.44 -15.08 9.07
CA LYS A 211 15.66 -14.33 9.43
C LYS A 211 15.38 -13.03 10.17
N PHE A 212 14.33 -12.32 9.78
CA PHE A 212 13.88 -11.14 10.51
C PHE A 212 13.53 -11.48 11.96
N TYR A 213 12.69 -12.49 12.21
CA TYR A 213 12.28 -12.85 13.58
C TYR A 213 13.42 -13.46 14.39
N GLU A 214 14.28 -14.28 13.79
CA GLU A 214 15.51 -14.79 14.41
C GLU A 214 16.40 -13.64 14.89
N SER A 215 16.54 -12.57 14.09
CA SER A 215 17.31 -11.37 14.48
C SER A 215 16.73 -10.62 15.69
N LYS A 216 15.46 -10.86 16.02
CA LYS A 216 14.77 -10.32 17.20
C LYS A 216 14.74 -11.31 18.38
N ASN A 217 15.49 -12.41 18.30
CA ASN A 217 15.46 -13.54 19.25
C ASN A 217 14.08 -14.19 19.38
N LEU A 218 13.30 -14.23 18.30
CA LEU A 218 11.98 -14.85 18.25
C LEU A 218 12.04 -16.10 17.36
N LYS A 219 11.46 -17.21 17.84
CA LYS A 219 11.35 -18.46 17.09
C LYS A 219 10.01 -18.50 16.35
N MET A 220 10.03 -18.11 15.09
CA MET A 220 8.88 -18.16 14.20
C MET A 220 9.09 -19.26 13.15
N LEU A 221 8.13 -20.18 13.07
CA LEU A 221 8.02 -21.16 12.00
C LEU A 221 7.39 -20.48 10.79
N CYS A 222 8.16 -20.33 9.72
CA CYS A 222 7.73 -19.70 8.48
C CYS A 222 7.68 -20.72 7.35
N SER A 223 6.69 -20.60 6.46
CA SER A 223 6.56 -21.51 5.31
C SER A 223 5.92 -20.82 4.11
N TYR A 224 6.08 -21.44 2.95
CA TYR A 224 5.45 -21.03 1.69
C TYR A 224 4.67 -22.19 1.07
N GLU A 225 3.43 -21.91 0.64
CA GLU A 225 2.51 -22.89 0.06
C GLU A 225 1.94 -22.38 -1.27
N THR A 226 1.82 -23.26 -2.27
CA THR A 226 1.32 -22.94 -3.62
C THR A 226 0.21 -23.88 -4.10
N LYS A 227 0.09 -25.08 -3.56
CA LYS A 227 -0.90 -26.10 -3.93
C LYS A 227 -2.15 -26.03 -3.05
N ASN A 228 -1.95 -25.92 -1.74
CA ASN A 228 -3.03 -25.94 -0.74
C ASN A 228 -3.39 -24.54 -0.22
N THR A 229 -3.19 -23.49 -1.03
CA THR A 229 -3.30 -22.09 -0.61
C THR A 229 -4.63 -21.77 0.08
N TYR A 230 -5.76 -22.26 -0.45
CA TYR A 230 -7.07 -22.08 0.20
C TYR A 230 -7.13 -22.78 1.56
N ARG A 231 -6.69 -24.03 1.67
CA ARG A 231 -6.75 -24.79 2.94
C ARG A 231 -5.84 -24.17 4.00
N THR A 232 -4.63 -23.80 3.62
CA THR A 232 -3.68 -23.10 4.51
C THR A 232 -4.26 -21.77 4.98
N THR A 233 -4.80 -20.97 4.06
CA THR A 233 -5.46 -19.70 4.39
C THR A 233 -6.67 -19.91 5.31
N TYR A 234 -7.45 -20.96 5.07
CA TYR A 234 -8.60 -21.35 5.88
C TYR A 234 -8.19 -21.70 7.30
N ASP A 235 -7.20 -22.58 7.47
CA ASP A 235 -6.76 -23.06 8.79
C ASP A 235 -6.15 -21.92 9.62
N PHE A 236 -5.34 -21.07 9.00
CA PHE A 236 -4.75 -19.90 9.66
C PHE A 236 -5.80 -18.86 10.05
N ASN A 237 -6.68 -18.44 9.13
CA ASN A 237 -7.68 -17.41 9.44
C ASN A 237 -8.73 -17.91 10.45
N ARG A 238 -9.09 -19.20 10.41
CA ARG A 238 -9.94 -19.81 11.45
C ARG A 238 -9.28 -19.76 12.84
N ALA A 239 -7.95 -19.87 12.88
CA ALA A 239 -7.15 -19.68 14.09
C ALA A 239 -6.80 -18.21 14.36
N VAL A 240 -7.47 -17.25 13.72
CA VAL A 240 -7.26 -15.81 13.96
C VAL A 240 -5.83 -15.37 13.56
N ARG A 241 -5.25 -16.01 12.56
CA ARG A 241 -3.90 -15.71 12.07
C ARG A 241 -3.98 -15.29 10.60
N PRO A 242 -3.78 -13.99 10.29
CA PRO A 242 -3.71 -13.56 8.91
C PRO A 242 -2.45 -14.13 8.25
N VAL A 243 -2.48 -14.19 6.92
CA VAL A 243 -1.37 -14.72 6.13
C VAL A 243 -0.99 -13.73 5.05
N THR A 244 0.28 -13.74 4.65
CA THR A 244 0.67 -12.96 3.47
C THR A 244 0.48 -13.78 2.21
N ALA A 245 -0.01 -13.13 1.17
CA ALA A 245 -0.48 -13.77 -0.04
C ALA A 245 0.13 -13.10 -1.26
N SER A 246 0.50 -13.90 -2.25
CA SER A 246 0.92 -13.44 -3.57
C SER A 246 -0.22 -13.63 -4.56
N LEU A 247 -0.54 -12.56 -5.27
CA LEU A 247 -1.58 -12.51 -6.29
C LEU A 247 -0.97 -12.44 -7.70
N ARG A 248 -1.69 -12.96 -8.69
CA ARG A 248 -1.35 -12.85 -10.12
C ARG A 248 -2.59 -12.55 -10.96
N ALA A 249 -2.52 -11.49 -11.76
CA ALA A 249 -3.60 -11.04 -12.63
C ALA A 249 -3.47 -11.66 -14.02
N PRO A 250 -4.56 -11.67 -14.81
CA PRO A 250 -4.53 -12.15 -16.19
C PRO A 250 -3.46 -11.50 -17.08
N ASN A 251 -3.15 -10.22 -16.89
CA ASN A 251 -2.08 -9.54 -17.64
C ASN A 251 -0.65 -9.86 -17.14
N GLY A 252 -0.50 -10.76 -16.16
CA GLY A 252 0.79 -11.11 -15.57
C GLY A 252 1.26 -10.19 -14.45
N SER A 253 0.61 -9.06 -14.18
CA SER A 253 0.94 -8.24 -13.01
C SER A 253 0.75 -9.02 -11.70
N GLY A 254 1.63 -8.77 -10.73
CA GLY A 254 1.62 -9.44 -9.44
C GLY A 254 1.56 -8.44 -8.31
N HIS A 255 1.03 -8.86 -7.16
CA HIS A 255 0.97 -8.04 -5.97
C HIS A 255 1.00 -8.91 -4.71
N ALA A 256 1.46 -8.35 -3.59
CA ALA A 256 1.50 -9.03 -2.31
C ALA A 256 0.62 -8.29 -1.29
N VAL A 257 -0.18 -9.07 -0.57
CA VAL A 257 -1.24 -8.56 0.32
C VAL A 257 -1.30 -9.39 1.60
N ILE A 258 -2.06 -8.94 2.59
CA ILE A 258 -2.44 -9.77 3.74
C ILE A 258 -3.87 -10.24 3.55
N ILE A 259 -4.14 -11.54 3.71
CA ILE A 259 -5.49 -12.06 3.84
C ILE A 259 -5.86 -12.08 5.32
N VAL A 260 -6.96 -11.42 5.66
CA VAL A 260 -7.46 -11.30 7.05
C VAL A 260 -8.82 -11.97 7.28
N ASN A 261 -9.58 -12.19 6.20
CA ASN A 261 -10.86 -12.90 6.21
C ASN A 261 -11.24 -13.36 4.78
N ALA A 262 -12.39 -13.99 4.61
CA ALA A 262 -13.03 -14.26 3.34
C ALA A 262 -14.56 -14.25 3.45
N TYR A 263 -15.20 -13.98 2.32
CA TYR A 263 -16.62 -14.15 2.09
C TYR A 263 -16.85 -15.20 1.02
N LYS A 264 -17.89 -16.01 1.23
CA LYS A 264 -18.49 -16.82 0.19
C LYS A 264 -19.56 -15.99 -0.48
N VAL A 265 -19.38 -15.72 -1.77
CA VAL A 265 -20.28 -14.93 -2.61
C VAL A 265 -20.98 -15.87 -3.59
N THR A 266 -22.29 -15.99 -3.44
CA THR A 266 -23.13 -16.85 -4.27
C THR A 266 -23.84 -16.03 -5.33
N VAL A 267 -23.64 -16.40 -6.59
CA VAL A 267 -24.35 -15.84 -7.75
C VAL A 267 -25.43 -16.81 -8.19
N LYS A 268 -26.69 -16.38 -8.14
CA LYS A 268 -27.84 -17.12 -8.70
C LYS A 268 -28.24 -16.48 -10.02
N TYR A 269 -28.41 -17.29 -11.07
CA TYR A 269 -28.71 -16.79 -12.41
C TYR A 269 -29.61 -17.71 -13.24
N LYS A 270 -30.35 -17.15 -14.21
CA LYS A 270 -31.27 -17.90 -15.09
C LYS A 270 -30.86 -17.80 -16.56
N LYS A 271 -30.70 -18.94 -17.24
CA LYS A 271 -30.31 -18.98 -18.67
C LYS A 271 -31.46 -18.57 -19.58
N THR A 272 -31.16 -17.70 -20.55
CA THR A 272 -32.12 -17.21 -21.55
C THR A 272 -32.65 -18.32 -22.45
N SER A 273 -31.78 -19.26 -22.84
CA SER A 273 -32.14 -20.33 -23.78
C SER A 273 -33.00 -21.44 -23.19
N SER A 274 -32.88 -21.72 -21.88
CA SER A 274 -33.55 -22.88 -21.25
C SER A 274 -34.49 -22.51 -20.11
N GLY A 275 -34.48 -21.26 -19.64
CA GLY A 275 -35.22 -20.85 -18.44
C GLY A 275 -34.77 -21.54 -17.15
N LYS A 276 -33.71 -22.36 -17.16
CA LYS A 276 -33.22 -23.07 -15.97
C LYS A 276 -32.43 -22.13 -15.05
N SER A 277 -32.61 -22.31 -13.74
CA SER A 277 -31.88 -21.61 -12.68
C SER A 277 -30.60 -22.33 -12.30
N TYR A 278 -29.56 -21.56 -12.00
CA TYR A 278 -28.24 -22.03 -11.62
C TYR A 278 -27.71 -21.21 -10.44
N SER A 279 -26.76 -21.78 -9.72
CA SER A 279 -26.02 -21.12 -8.64
C SER A 279 -24.54 -21.42 -8.77
N LYS A 280 -23.69 -20.43 -8.49
CA LYS A 280 -22.24 -20.61 -8.41
C LYS A 280 -21.69 -19.83 -7.23
N ASP A 281 -20.83 -20.50 -6.45
CA ASP A 281 -20.15 -19.91 -5.31
C ASP A 281 -18.74 -19.46 -5.71
N TYR A 282 -18.34 -18.33 -5.17
CA TYR A 282 -17.00 -17.76 -5.29
C TYR A 282 -16.48 -17.44 -3.90
N ILE A 283 -15.16 -17.57 -3.69
CA ILE A 283 -14.51 -17.08 -2.49
C ILE A 283 -13.86 -15.74 -2.81
N TYR A 284 -14.18 -14.73 -2.01
CA TYR A 284 -13.53 -13.43 -2.03
C TYR A 284 -12.77 -13.25 -0.72
N TYR A 285 -11.45 -13.13 -0.81
CA TYR A 285 -10.62 -12.80 0.33
C TYR A 285 -10.79 -11.32 0.68
N VAL A 286 -10.86 -11.05 1.98
CA VAL A 286 -10.73 -9.71 2.55
C VAL A 286 -9.26 -9.47 2.79
N ILE A 287 -8.71 -8.42 2.19
CA ILE A 287 -7.28 -8.18 2.14
C ILE A 287 -6.88 -6.79 2.62
N CYS A 288 -5.69 -6.67 3.20
CA CYS A 288 -4.96 -5.40 3.27
C CYS A 288 -4.03 -5.33 2.05
N ASP A 289 -4.31 -4.44 1.11
CA ASP A 289 -3.63 -4.38 -0.19
C ASP A 289 -2.37 -3.48 -0.21
N GLY A 290 -2.19 -2.60 0.75
CA GLY A 290 -1.08 -1.64 0.78
C GLY A 290 -1.06 -0.59 -0.34
N TRP A 291 -2.15 -0.43 -1.10
CA TRP A 291 -2.32 0.61 -2.12
C TRP A 291 -3.31 1.69 -1.70
N HIS A 292 -4.44 1.28 -1.13
CA HIS A 292 -5.50 2.22 -0.78
C HIS A 292 -5.25 2.83 0.59
N ASN A 293 -5.21 4.16 0.65
CA ASN A 293 -5.16 4.91 1.90
C ASN A 293 -6.51 4.75 2.61
N ALA A 294 -6.49 4.22 3.83
CA ALA A 294 -7.68 4.09 4.64
C ALA A 294 -8.26 5.48 4.99
N LYS A 295 -9.45 5.81 4.49
CA LYS A 295 -10.23 6.93 5.04
C LYS A 295 -10.75 6.50 6.42
N THR A 296 -10.83 7.41 7.37
CA THR A 296 -11.07 7.11 8.80
C THR A 296 -12.39 6.37 9.08
N GLY A 297 -12.36 5.36 9.94
CA GLY A 297 -13.51 4.57 10.42
C GLY A 297 -13.27 3.05 10.41
N ASP A 298 -14.11 2.28 11.13
CA ASP A 298 -14.00 0.81 11.29
C ASP A 298 -14.28 0.00 9.99
N LYS A 299 -14.66 0.67 8.89
CA LYS A 299 -15.11 0.05 7.63
C LYS A 299 -14.17 0.23 6.43
N LEU A 300 -13.00 0.87 6.60
CA LEU A 300 -12.27 1.47 5.46
C LEU A 300 -10.80 1.02 5.31
N ARG A 301 -10.46 -0.21 5.69
CA ARG A 301 -9.05 -0.68 5.67
C ARG A 301 -8.79 -1.94 4.85
N VAL A 302 -9.80 -2.42 4.13
CA VAL A 302 -9.70 -3.70 3.44
C VAL A 302 -10.31 -3.60 2.06
N SER A 303 -9.75 -4.40 1.16
CA SER A 303 -10.24 -4.61 -0.19
C SER A 303 -10.59 -6.07 -0.37
N TYR A 304 -11.08 -6.42 -1.55
CA TYR A 304 -11.60 -7.74 -1.85
C TYR A 304 -10.97 -8.26 -3.14
N VAL A 305 -10.54 -9.52 -3.12
CA VAL A 305 -10.01 -10.18 -4.31
C VAL A 305 -10.54 -11.60 -4.40
N ARG A 306 -10.87 -12.04 -5.61
CA ARG A 306 -11.37 -13.39 -5.85
C ARG A 306 -10.24 -14.41 -5.65
N SER A 307 -10.56 -15.57 -5.08
CA SER A 307 -9.59 -16.60 -4.74
C SER A 307 -8.79 -17.13 -5.93
N ASP A 308 -9.33 -17.03 -7.13
CA ASP A 308 -8.70 -17.53 -8.37
C ASP A 308 -7.36 -16.83 -8.70
N TYR A 309 -7.14 -15.65 -8.12
CA TYR A 309 -5.92 -14.87 -8.35
C TYR A 309 -4.80 -15.18 -7.35
N LEU A 310 -5.06 -16.03 -6.35
CA LEU A 310 -4.08 -16.42 -5.34
C LEU A 310 -3.13 -17.48 -5.90
N VAL A 311 -1.83 -17.18 -5.90
CA VAL A 311 -0.80 -18.09 -6.45
C VAL A 311 0.20 -18.60 -5.41
N GLY A 312 0.18 -18.03 -4.20
CA GLY A 312 1.04 -18.48 -3.12
C GLY A 312 0.71 -17.79 -1.80
N VAL A 313 0.99 -18.46 -0.70
CA VAL A 313 0.77 -17.96 0.66
C VAL A 313 2.02 -18.18 1.48
N ASN A 314 2.51 -17.13 2.14
CA ASN A 314 3.56 -17.21 3.14
C ASN A 314 2.91 -17.12 4.53
N THR A 315 3.23 -18.10 5.37
CA THR A 315 2.77 -18.17 6.76
C THR A 315 3.93 -17.95 7.71
N ALA A 316 3.62 -17.45 8.90
CA ALA A 316 4.55 -17.32 10.01
C ALA A 316 3.76 -17.59 11.29
N TYR A 317 4.25 -18.42 12.20
CA TYR A 317 3.62 -18.65 13.50
C TYR A 317 4.67 -19.01 14.55
N GLU A 318 4.38 -18.73 15.82
CA GLU A 318 5.26 -19.09 16.93
C GLU A 318 5.43 -20.62 16.99
N GLY A 319 6.69 -21.07 17.09
CA GLY A 319 7.06 -22.49 17.17
C GLY A 319 7.24 -23.02 18.58
#